data_AF-G3BMV3-F1
#
_entry.id   AF-G3BMV3-F1
#
_cell.length_a   1.000
_cell.length_b   1.000
_cell.length_c   1.000
_cell.angle_alpha   90.00
_cell.angle_beta   90.00
_cell.angle_gamma   90.00
#
_symmetry.space_group_name_H-M   'P 1'
#
loop_
_entity.id
_entity.type
_entity.pdbx_description
1 polymer ?
#
loop_
_entity_poly.entity_id
_entity_poly.type
_entity_poly.pdbx_seq_one_letter_code
_entity_poly.pdbx_strand_id
1 'polypeptide(L)'
;QLNGDELEGLSNIKEIDMSMNQQSISLTNTSFINVPTLRILKLGRALKGTLDLKPSPFTPLVNLTVLDISNNNIANLNAGLL
;
A
#
# COMPACT_ATOMS: atom_id res chain seq x y z
N GLN A 1 -7.15 0.18 -9.84
CA GLN A 1 -7.45 0.05 -8.40
C GLN A 1 -6.87 -1.28 -7.97
N LEU A 2 -6.14 -1.34 -6.86
CA LEU A 2 -5.54 -2.56 -6.34
C LEU A 2 -6.48 -3.12 -5.27
N ASN A 3 -7.15 -4.24 -5.53
CA ASN A 3 -8.20 -4.74 -4.64
C ASN A 3 -7.72 -5.81 -3.66
N GLY A 4 -6.58 -6.44 -3.94
CA GLY A 4 -5.93 -7.45 -3.10
C GLY A 4 -5.88 -8.83 -3.77
N ASP A 5 -6.85 -9.14 -4.63
CA ASP A 5 -6.91 -10.39 -5.40
C ASP A 5 -5.68 -10.54 -6.32
N GLU A 6 -5.13 -9.42 -6.80
CA GLU A 6 -3.92 -9.40 -7.63
C GLU A 6 -2.68 -9.91 -6.90
N LEU A 7 -2.72 -9.97 -5.56
CA LEU A 7 -1.64 -10.45 -4.71
C LEU A 7 -1.96 -11.80 -4.06
N GLU A 8 -3.08 -12.44 -4.43
CA GLU A 8 -3.42 -13.77 -3.94
C GLU A 8 -2.34 -14.79 -4.34
N GLY A 9 -2.06 -15.75 -3.45
CA GLY A 9 -1.00 -16.76 -3.65
C GLY A 9 0.43 -16.28 -3.36
N LEU A 10 0.66 -14.98 -3.17
CA LEU A 10 1.97 -14.43 -2.77
C LEU A 10 2.23 -14.53 -1.26
N SER A 11 1.81 -15.63 -0.62
CA SER A 11 1.77 -15.77 0.84
C SER A 11 3.14 -15.63 1.55
N ASN A 12 4.25 -15.83 0.83
CA ASN A 12 5.60 -15.71 1.37
C ASN A 12 6.34 -14.43 0.98
N ILE A 13 5.71 -13.51 0.23
CA ILE A 13 6.38 -12.32 -0.29
C ILE A 13 6.85 -11.39 0.83
N LYS A 14 8.07 -10.86 0.70
CA LYS A 14 8.70 -9.98 1.71
C LYS A 14 8.86 -8.55 1.24
N GLU A 15 8.93 -8.33 -0.06
CA GLU A 15 9.11 -7.01 -0.65
C GLU A 15 8.20 -6.86 -1.87
N ILE A 16 7.52 -5.71 -1.93
CA ILE A 16 6.76 -5.26 -3.09
C ILE A 16 7.25 -3.85 -3.40
N ASP A 17 7.76 -3.67 -4.61
CA ASP A 17 8.11 -2.36 -5.16
C ASP A 17 7.17 -2.04 -6.32
N MET A 18 6.32 -1.05 -6.11
CA MET A 18 5.42 -0.48 -7.09
C MET A 18 5.73 1.00 -7.31
N SER A 19 6.95 1.44 -7.02
CA SER A 19 7.37 2.83 -7.23
C SER A 19 7.36 3.21 -8.71
N MET A 20 7.36 4.50 -8.99
CA MET A 20 7.43 5.06 -10.35
C MET A 20 6.27 4.68 -11.27
N ASN A 21 5.14 4.25 -10.71
CA ASN A 21 3.93 3.92 -11.47
C ASN A 21 3.08 5.15 -11.85
N GLN A 22 3.72 6.30 -12.06
CA GLN A 22 3.11 7.53 -12.60
C GLN A 22 1.78 7.92 -11.93
N GLN A 23 1.68 7.74 -10.60
CA GLN A 23 0.45 8.01 -9.86
C GLN A 23 -0.79 7.28 -10.43
N SER A 24 -0.61 6.07 -10.97
CA SER A 24 -1.70 5.29 -11.58
C SER A 24 -2.43 4.38 -10.59
N ILE A 25 -1.88 4.16 -9.40
CA ILE A 25 -2.39 3.21 -8.42
C ILE A 25 -3.38 3.89 -7.47
N SER A 26 -4.55 3.28 -7.33
CA SER A 26 -5.52 3.58 -6.28
C SER A 26 -5.59 2.39 -5.35
N LEU A 27 -5.41 2.64 -4.06
CA LEU A 27 -5.55 1.62 -3.02
C LEU A 27 -7.01 1.51 -2.56
N THR A 28 -7.35 0.35 -2.01
CA THR A 28 -8.56 0.05 -1.25
C THR A 28 -8.15 -0.42 0.14
N ASN A 29 -9.10 -0.50 1.05
CA ASN A 29 -8.91 -1.04 2.39
C ASN A 29 -8.43 -2.52 2.40
N THR A 30 -8.52 -3.23 1.26
CA THR A 30 -8.14 -4.64 1.13
C THR A 30 -6.93 -4.86 0.23
N SER A 31 -6.29 -3.80 -0.31
CA SER A 31 -5.18 -3.90 -1.28
C SER A 31 -4.07 -4.86 -0.90
N PHE A 32 -3.81 -5.05 0.40
CA PHE A 32 -2.71 -5.86 0.91
C PHE A 32 -3.17 -7.01 1.82
N ILE A 33 -4.45 -7.39 1.80
CA ILE A 33 -5.01 -8.40 2.70
C ILE A 33 -4.35 -9.79 2.56
N ASN A 34 -3.90 -10.13 1.35
CA ASN A 34 -3.32 -11.43 1.02
C ASN A 34 -1.82 -11.55 1.27
N VAL A 35 -1.15 -10.46 1.70
CA VAL A 35 0.32 -10.42 1.89
C VAL A 35 0.73 -9.96 3.30
N PRO A 36 0.21 -10.57 4.38
CA PRO A 36 0.55 -10.16 5.76
C PRO A 36 2.02 -10.40 6.13
N THR A 37 2.75 -11.15 5.30
CA THR A 37 4.17 -11.46 5.49
C THR A 37 5.13 -10.39 4.94
N LEU A 38 4.59 -9.36 4.28
CA LEU A 38 5.35 -8.28 3.66
C LEU A 38 6.10 -7.46 4.71
N ARG A 39 7.35 -7.11 4.40
CA ARG A 39 8.26 -6.33 5.27
C ARG A 39 8.65 -4.99 4.67
N ILE A 40 8.67 -4.90 3.35
CA ILE A 40 9.04 -3.70 2.61
C ILE A 40 7.96 -3.43 1.56
N LEU A 41 7.36 -2.25 1.62
CA LEU A 41 6.41 -1.75 0.64
C LEU A 41 6.88 -0.40 0.12
N LYS A 42 7.16 -0.33 -1.18
CA LYS A 42 7.55 0.91 -1.86
C LYS A 42 6.49 1.32 -2.86
N LEU A 43 5.97 2.53 -2.67
CA LEU A 43 4.89 3.16 -3.42
C LEU A 43 5.29 4.57 -3.86
N GLY A 44 6.59 4.88 -3.94
CA GLY A 44 7.07 6.21 -4.27
C GLY A 44 6.62 6.64 -5.69
N ARG A 45 6.01 7.82 -5.85
CA ARG A 45 5.44 8.29 -7.14
C ARG A 45 4.44 7.31 -7.81
N ALA A 46 3.71 6.53 -7.02
CA ALA A 46 2.81 5.49 -7.50
C ALA A 46 1.32 5.78 -7.25
N LEU A 47 0.97 6.48 -6.18
CA LEU A 47 -0.40 6.62 -5.69
C LEU A 47 -1.13 7.83 -6.28
N LYS A 48 -2.44 7.67 -6.50
CA LYS A 48 -3.38 8.78 -6.76
C LYS A 48 -3.66 9.59 -5.49
N GLY A 49 -3.94 10.88 -5.69
CA GLY A 49 -3.81 11.98 -4.72
C GLY A 49 -4.64 12.00 -3.43
N THR A 50 -5.17 10.88 -2.96
CA THR A 50 -5.83 10.82 -1.65
C THR A 50 -5.70 9.44 -1.01
N LEU A 51 -5.42 9.42 0.30
CA LEU A 51 -5.30 8.20 1.09
C LEU A 51 -6.14 8.31 2.38
N ASP A 52 -7.44 8.59 2.21
CA ASP A 52 -8.43 8.68 3.29
C ASP A 52 -9.28 7.40 3.33
N LEU A 53 -8.64 6.27 3.60
CA LEU A 53 -9.27 4.95 3.67
C LEU A 53 -9.44 4.53 5.12
N LYS A 54 -10.61 3.99 5.47
CA LYS A 54 -10.91 3.42 6.80
C LYS A 54 -11.54 2.03 6.62
N PRO A 55 -10.92 0.95 7.14
CA PRO A 55 -9.60 0.90 7.77
C PRO A 55 -8.46 1.25 6.80
N SER A 56 -7.26 1.50 7.33
CA SER A 56 -6.07 1.74 6.50
C SER A 56 -5.77 0.54 5.60
N PRO A 57 -5.34 0.76 4.33
CA PRO A 57 -4.88 -0.32 3.45
C PRO A 57 -3.65 -1.05 4.04
N PHE A 58 -2.91 -0.42 4.95
CA PHE A 58 -1.70 -0.96 5.55
C PHE A 58 -1.97 -1.78 6.83
N THR A 59 -3.19 -1.75 7.38
CA THR A 59 -3.55 -2.52 8.58
C THR A 59 -3.23 -4.03 8.49
N PRO A 60 -3.41 -4.72 7.35
CA PRO A 60 -3.05 -6.14 7.25
C PRO A 60 -1.54 -6.43 7.30
N LEU A 61 -0.69 -5.42 7.08
CA LEU A 61 0.76 -5.56 6.94
C LEU A 61 1.47 -5.59 8.30
N VAL A 62 1.10 -6.57 9.15
CA VAL A 62 1.57 -6.67 10.54
C VAL A 62 3.08 -6.84 10.71
N ASN A 63 3.80 -7.22 9.64
CA ASN A 63 5.24 -7.40 9.63
C ASN A 63 6.00 -6.27 8.91
N LEU A 64 5.30 -5.19 8.53
CA LEU A 64 5.90 -4.11 7.76
C LEU A 64 6.95 -3.35 8.57
N THR A 65 8.15 -3.23 8.02
CA THR A 65 9.26 -2.48 8.63
C THR A 65 9.67 -1.26 7.81
N VAL A 66 9.33 -1.24 6.52
CA VAL A 66 9.62 -0.13 5.61
C VAL A 66 8.38 0.17 4.78
N LEU A 67 7.93 1.43 4.87
CA LEU A 67 6.86 1.98 4.03
C LEU A 67 7.41 3.24 3.34
N ASP A 68 7.57 3.18 2.03
CA ASP A 68 7.89 4.35 1.21
C ASP A 68 6.65 4.80 0.45
N ILE A 69 6.08 5.94 0.86
CA ILE A 69 4.96 6.62 0.17
C ILE A 69 5.37 7.99 -0.37
N SER A 70 6.67 8.20 -0.58
CA SER A 70 7.24 9.48 -1.00
C SER A 70 6.70 9.96 -2.35
N ASN A 71 6.69 11.28 -2.56
CA ASN A 71 6.38 11.90 -3.84
C ASN A 71 5.01 11.50 -4.48
N ASN A 72 4.02 11.15 -3.64
CA ASN A 72 2.68 10.78 -4.10
C ASN A 72 1.68 11.94 -4.12
N ASN A 73 2.11 13.16 -3.78
CA ASN A 73 1.25 14.34 -3.65
C ASN A 73 0.02 14.09 -2.74
N ILE A 74 0.23 13.39 -1.62
CA ILE A 74 -0.83 12.98 -0.70
C ILE A 74 -1.32 14.21 0.06
N ALA A 75 -2.51 14.70 -0.27
CA ALA A 75 -3.05 15.94 0.29
C ALA A 75 -3.66 15.77 1.70
N ASN A 76 -3.82 14.54 2.20
CA ASN A 76 -4.41 14.27 3.53
C ASN A 76 -3.81 12.99 4.14
N LEU A 77 -3.12 13.13 5.27
CA LEU A 77 -2.70 12.02 6.14
C LEU A 77 -3.54 12.09 7.42
N ASN A 78 -4.39 11.11 7.66
CA ASN A 78 -5.15 11.01 8.90
C ASN A 78 -4.41 10.11 9.91
N ALA A 79 -4.66 10.31 11.21
CA ALA A 79 -3.97 9.53 12.27
C ALA A 79 -4.29 8.03 12.25
N GLY A 80 -5.37 7.60 11.59
CA GLY A 80 -5.74 6.19 11.45
C GLY A 80 -5.20 5.54 10.17
N LEU A 81 -4.35 6.24 9.42
CA LEU A 81 -3.78 5.74 8.18
C LEU A 81 -2.59 4.80 8.42
N LEU A 82 -1.86 4.96 9.52
CA LEU A 82 -0.72 4.10 9.89
C LEU A 82 -1.07 3.27 11.12
#